data_AF-A0A672H972-F1
#
_entry.id   AF-A0A672H972-F1
#
_cell.length_a   1.000
_cell.length_b   1.000
_cell.length_c   1.000
_cell.angle_alpha   90.00
_cell.angle_beta   90.00
_cell.angle_gamma   90.00
#
_symmetry.space_group_name_H-M   'P 1'
#
loop_
_entity.id
_entity.type
_entity.pdbx_description
1 polymer ?
#
loop_
_entity_poly.entity_id
_entity_poly.type
_entity_poly.pdbx_seq_one_letter_code
_entity_poly.pdbx_strand_id
1 'polypeptide(L)'
;MDFIISVKFDPSHPKIVPKTETVEFKCKHDDSDLPVMLWYQQTQTVGLNLIGYAEKLQLSSTAVYFCAASQHSATFPCSSIQKPA
;
A
#
# COMPACT_ATOMS: atom_id res chain seq x y z
N MET A 1 16.23 -0.75 19.27
CA MET A 1 14.85 -0.28 19.50
C MET A 1 14.13 -0.50 18.20
N ASP A 2 13.23 -1.48 18.18
CA ASP A 2 12.57 -1.96 16.98
C ASP A 2 11.57 -0.91 16.46
N PHE A 3 11.94 -0.15 15.44
CA PHE A 3 11.02 0.69 14.69
C PHE A 3 10.23 -0.19 13.72
N ILE A 4 9.21 -0.87 14.23
CA ILE A 4 8.24 -1.55 13.38
C ILE A 4 7.33 -0.49 12.76
N ILE A 5 7.44 -0.28 11.45
CA ILE A 5 6.53 0.60 10.72
C ILE A 5 5.17 -0.11 10.58
N SER A 6 4.12 0.49 11.14
CA SER A 6 2.76 -0.01 11.06
C SER A 6 2.01 0.61 9.89
N VAL A 7 1.57 -0.20 8.94
CA VAL A 7 0.72 0.26 7.82
C VAL A 7 -0.75 0.04 8.17
N LYS A 8 -1.57 1.09 8.03
CA LYS A 8 -3.02 1.06 8.24
C LYS A 8 -3.76 1.37 6.93
N PHE A 9 -4.61 0.44 6.52
CA PHE A 9 -5.50 0.57 5.37
C PHE A 9 -6.91 0.96 5.81
N ASP A 10 -7.53 1.88 5.08
CA ASP A 10 -8.92 2.26 5.24
C ASP A 10 -9.59 2.40 3.85
N PRO A 11 -10.57 1.54 3.50
CA PRO A 11 -11.09 0.43 4.30
C PRO A 11 -10.12 -0.76 4.36
N SER A 12 -10.13 -1.50 5.47
CA SER A 12 -9.34 -2.73 5.64
C SER A 12 -9.96 -3.96 4.96
N HIS A 13 -11.24 -3.89 4.59
CA HIS A 13 -11.98 -4.98 3.96
C HIS A 13 -12.34 -4.62 2.52
N PRO A 14 -12.50 -5.63 1.62
CA PRO A 14 -12.94 -5.41 0.25
C PRO A 14 -14.25 -4.62 0.19
N LYS A 15 -14.25 -3.54 -0.60
CA LYS A 15 -15.44 -2.74 -0.87
C LYS A 15 -15.94 -3.07 -2.28
N ILE A 16 -17.09 -3.72 -2.36
CA ILE A 16 -17.77 -4.06 -3.62
C ILE A 16 -18.64 -2.86 -4.00
N VAL A 17 -18.35 -2.23 -5.14
CA VAL A 17 -19.13 -1.11 -5.69
C VAL A 17 -19.55 -1.37 -7.14
N PRO A 18 -20.64 -0.76 -7.63
CA PRO A 18 -20.94 -0.70 -9.05
C PRO A 18 -19.77 -0.14 -9.87
N LYS A 19 -19.61 -0.58 -11.12
CA LYS A 19 -18.52 -0.15 -12.02
C LYS A 19 -18.46 1.36 -12.25
N THR A 20 -19.58 2.06 -12.06
CA THR A 20 -19.70 3.51 -12.22
C THR A 20 -19.29 4.30 -10.98
N GLU A 21 -19.03 3.64 -9.86
CA GLU A 21 -18.64 4.30 -8.61
C GLU A 21 -17.12 4.34 -8.43
N THR A 22 -16.63 5.49 -8.00
CA THR A 22 -15.24 5.67 -7.59
C THR A 22 -15.09 5.29 -6.13
N VAL A 23 -14.08 4.48 -5.82
CA VAL A 23 -13.69 4.19 -4.44
C VAL A 23 -12.45 4.99 -4.10
N GLU A 24 -12.47 5.65 -2.94
CA GLU A 24 -11.29 6.21 -2.31
C GLU A 24 -10.69 5.19 -1.34
N PHE A 25 -9.41 4.89 -1.52
CA PHE A 25 -8.62 4.12 -0.57
C PHE A 25 -7.60 5.03 0.10
N LYS A 26 -7.49 4.91 1.42
CA LYS A 26 -6.51 5.63 2.23
C LYS A 26 -5.52 4.65 2.80
N CYS A 27 -4.25 5.03 2.78
CA CYS A 27 -3.22 4.27 3.46
C CYS A 27 -2.28 5.21 4.18
N LYS A 28 -1.92 4.84 5.40
CA LYS A 28 -1.00 5.60 6.25
C LYS A 28 -0.04 4.68 6.98
N HIS A 29 1.09 5.23 7.37
CA HIS A 29 2.02 4.61 8.31
C HIS A 29 2.40 5.59 9.41
N ASP A 30 3.04 5.09 10.45
CA ASP A 30 3.40 5.83 11.67
C ASP A 30 4.86 6.33 11.70
N ASP A 31 5.58 6.21 10.57
CA ASP A 31 6.94 6.71 10.41
C ASP A 31 6.91 8.10 9.76
N SER A 32 7.39 9.14 10.44
CA SER A 32 7.40 10.50 9.91
C SER A 32 8.46 10.74 8.83
N ASP A 33 9.41 9.83 8.67
CA ASP A 33 10.55 9.99 7.76
C ASP A 33 10.24 9.51 6.33
N LEU A 34 9.07 8.86 6.12
CA LEU A 34 8.63 8.43 4.79
C LEU A 34 7.46 9.29 4.35
N PRO A 35 7.69 10.33 3.54
CA PRO A 35 6.63 11.25 3.15
C PRO A 35 5.66 10.65 2.13
N VAL A 36 5.93 9.44 1.61
CA VAL A 36 5.18 8.89 0.47
C VAL A 36 4.75 7.43 0.69
N MET A 37 3.50 7.19 0.34
CA MET A 37 2.90 5.86 0.21
C MET A 37 2.95 5.41 -1.26
N LEU A 38 3.48 4.21 -1.50
CA LEU A 38 3.44 3.54 -2.80
C LEU A 38 2.14 2.78 -2.94
N TRP A 39 1.52 2.84 -4.12
CA TRP A 39 0.33 2.05 -4.44
C TRP A 39 0.60 1.07 -5.56
N TYR A 40 0.21 -0.17 -5.35
CA TYR A 40 0.34 -1.25 -6.32
C TYR A 40 -1.02 -1.83 -6.67
N GLN A 41 -1.18 -2.16 -7.95
CA GLN A 41 -2.28 -2.96 -8.46
C GLN A 41 -1.75 -4.37 -8.76
N GLN A 42 -2.37 -5.39 -8.19
CA GLN A 42 -2.10 -6.77 -8.56
C GLN A 42 -3.08 -7.22 -9.64
N THR A 43 -2.54 -7.70 -10.75
CA THR A 43 -3.29 -8.38 -11.81
C THR A 43 -2.94 -9.86 -11.83
N GLN A 44 -3.82 -10.71 -12.38
CA GLN A 44 -3.56 -12.15 -12.47
C GLN A 44 -2.34 -12.49 -13.31
N THR A 45 -1.96 -11.61 -14.25
CA THR A 45 -0.97 -11.91 -15.31
C THR A 45 0.38 -11.25 -15.11
N VAL A 46 0.45 -10.06 -14.49
CA VAL A 46 1.67 -9.23 -14.44
C VAL A 46 2.25 -9.13 -13.03
N GLY A 47 1.61 -9.73 -12.02
CA GLY A 47 2.02 -9.57 -10.62
C GLY A 47 1.66 -8.17 -10.09
N LEU A 48 2.52 -7.59 -9.24
CA LEU A 48 2.35 -6.26 -8.65
C LEU A 48 2.86 -5.16 -9.60
N ASN A 49 1.97 -4.25 -10.01
CA ASN A 49 2.29 -3.09 -10.83
C ASN A 49 2.18 -1.80 -9.99
N LEU A 50 3.20 -0.94 -10.01
CA LEU A 50 3.21 0.34 -9.30
C LEU A 50 2.34 1.36 -10.07
N ILE A 51 1.31 1.89 -9.42
CA ILE A 51 0.31 2.77 -10.06
C ILE A 51 0.34 4.21 -9.55
N GLY A 52 1.06 4.51 -8.45
CA GLY A 52 1.17 5.88 -7.97
C GLY A 52 1.84 6.05 -6.60
N TYR A 53 2.02 7.31 -6.23
CA TYR A 53 2.67 7.77 -4.99
C TYR A 53 1.78 8.86 -4.36
N ALA A 54 1.01 8.51 -3.34
CA ALA A 54 0.09 9.44 -2.67
C ALA A 54 -0.45 8.83 -1.37
N GLU A 55 -0.86 9.63 -0.39
CA GLU A 55 -1.56 9.11 0.81
C GLU A 55 -2.91 8.45 0.50
N LYS A 56 -3.53 8.85 -0.62
CA LYS A 56 -4.88 8.43 -1.03
C LYS A 56 -4.92 8.19 -2.54
N LEU A 57 -5.72 7.22 -2.96
CA LEU A 57 -5.91 6.91 -4.38
C LEU A 57 -7.39 6.78 -4.71
N GLN A 58 -7.77 7.30 -5.88
CA GLN A 58 -9.09 7.09 -6.49
C GLN A 58 -8.99 6.10 -7.64
N LEU A 59 -9.84 5.09 -7.63
CA LEU A 59 -9.76 3.96 -8.56
C LEU A 59 -11.12 3.69 -9.20
N SER A 60 -11.09 3.34 -10.49
CA SER A 60 -12.27 3.01 -11.31
C SER A 60 -12.19 1.60 -11.92
N SER A 61 -11.19 0.79 -11.55
CA SER A 61 -10.97 -0.55 -12.11
C SER A 61 -11.06 -1.64 -11.04
N THR A 62 -11.46 -2.85 -11.44
CA THR A 62 -11.55 -4.02 -10.55
C THR A 62 -10.20 -4.71 -10.44
N ALA A 63 -9.54 -4.62 -9.28
CA ALA A 63 -8.29 -5.32 -8.99
C ALA A 63 -8.06 -5.43 -7.47
N VAL A 64 -7.01 -6.15 -7.09
CA VAL A 64 -6.50 -6.13 -5.71
C VAL A 64 -5.46 -5.01 -5.61
N TYR A 65 -5.58 -4.18 -4.58
CA TYR A 65 -4.71 -3.03 -4.37
C TYR A 65 -3.90 -3.19 -3.08
N PHE A 66 -2.63 -2.80 -3.13
CA PHE A 66 -1.71 -2.83 -2.01
C PHE A 66 -1.09 -1.44 -1.84
N CYS A 67 -0.80 -1.04 -0.61
CA CYS A 67 0.06 0.10 -0.32
C CYS A 67 1.29 -0.35 0.47
N ALA A 68 2.42 0.34 0.26
CA ALA A 68 3.64 0.14 1.02
C ALA A 68 4.26 1.51 1.35
N ALA A 69 4.75 1.67 2.58
CA ALA A 69 5.53 2.84 2.93
C ALA A 69 6.92 2.71 2.30
N SER A 70 7.40 3.76 1.62
CA SER A 70 8.69 3.71 0.90
C SER A 70 9.84 4.20 1.78
N GLN A 71 10.68 3.31 2.29
CA GLN A 71 12.03 3.68 2.75
C GLN A 71 13.00 3.78 1.56
N HIS A 72 12.81 4.81 0.74
CA HIS A 72 13.72 5.07 -0.39
C HIS A 72 14.99 5.78 0.11
N SER A 73 15.85 5.09 0.87
CA SER A 73 17.28 5.38 1.20
C SER A 73 17.83 4.61 2.42
N ALA A 74 17.10 3.63 2.95
CA ALA A 74 17.58 2.84 4.07
C ALA A 74 18.72 1.89 3.63
N THR A 75 19.97 2.28 3.90
CA THR A 75 21.12 1.37 3.90
C THR A 75 21.10 0.50 5.17
N PHE A 76 19.93 0.05 5.62
CA PHE A 76 19.82 -0.85 6.74
C PHE A 76 20.06 -2.28 6.26
N PRO A 77 20.87 -3.09 6.98
CA PRO A 77 21.04 -4.50 6.64
C PRO A 77 19.65 -5.14 6.58
N CYS A 78 19.29 -5.69 5.42
CA CYS A 78 18.01 -6.34 5.22
C CYS A 78 17.93 -7.59 6.11
N SER A 79 17.43 -7.46 7.33
CA SER A 79 16.84 -8.58 8.05
C SER A 79 15.44 -8.76 7.47
N SER A 80 15.28 -9.76 6.61
CA SER A 80 13.97 -10.18 6.09
C SER A 80 13.10 -10.68 7.25
N ILE A 81 12.32 -9.78 7.86
CA ILE A 81 11.29 -10.17 8.83
C ILE A 81 10.07 -10.61 8.02
N GLN A 82 9.91 -11.91 7.82
CA GLN A 82 8.63 -12.47 7.39
C GLN A 82 7.65 -12.38 8.55
N LYS A 83 6.43 -11.90 8.26
CA LYS A 83 5.31 -11.95 9.20
C LYS A 83 5.12 -13.42 9.65
N PRO A 84 5.01 -13.70 10.96
CA PRO A 84 4.76 -15.05 11.44
C PRO A 84 3.44 -15.59 10.85
N ALA A 85 3.46 -16.87 10.53
CA ALA A 85 2.34 -17.62 9.97
C ALA A 85 1.09 -17.57 10.85
#